data_AF-A0A6C0BP29-F1
#
_entry.id   AF-A0A6C0BP29-F1
#
_cell.length_a   1.000
_cell.length_b   1.000
_cell.length_c   1.000
_cell.angle_alpha   90.00
_cell.angle_beta   90.00
_cell.angle_gamma   90.00
#
_symmetry.space_group_name_H-M   'P 1'
#
loop_
_entity.id
_entity.type
_entity.pdbx_description
1 polymer ?
#
loop_
_entity_poly.entity_id
_entity_poly.type
_entity_poly.pdbx_seq_one_letter_code
_entity_poly.pdbx_strand_id
1 'polypeptide(L)'
;MEDPQVDHPVDVSIAMVKRGSISASLHDRPRQEEPWTHNIERVFSDLQEELKQHIDNHNKAGYHFHDLDTRWGYPGAILSLMMVPISALIDSCDEDLTAKIVNAAAYSVIAVLVGTSQYYNYGKRSQTHFDISARYADVMSDIRMELAKRAQYRQSADNFLQKIQMRIDSLNSSAPILPKHIGLQEISH
;
A
#
# COMPACT_ATOMS: atom_id res chain seq x y z
N MET A 1 13.25 16.30 48.58
CA MET A 1 12.06 16.65 49.38
C MET A 1 11.12 17.29 48.39
N GLU A 2 10.37 16.45 47.68
CA GLU A 2 9.46 16.82 46.60
C GLU A 2 8.05 16.44 47.07
N ASP A 3 7.12 17.38 46.93
CA ASP A 3 5.73 17.30 47.38
C ASP A 3 4.91 16.29 46.55
N PRO A 4 3.93 15.60 47.16
CA PRO A 4 3.01 14.74 46.42
C PRO A 4 1.93 15.58 45.73
N GLN A 5 1.82 15.42 44.40
CA GLN A 5 0.75 15.99 43.59
C GLN A 5 -0.61 15.41 44.01
N VAL A 6 -1.52 16.28 44.43
CA VAL A 6 -2.91 15.93 44.79
C VAL A 6 -3.78 15.96 43.54
N ASP A 7 -4.34 14.81 43.16
CA ASP A 7 -5.36 14.68 42.12
C ASP A 7 -6.71 15.23 42.63
N HIS A 8 -7.26 16.20 41.89
CA HIS A 8 -8.64 16.66 42.09
C HIS A 8 -9.57 15.98 41.07
N PRO A 9 -10.71 15.40 41.50
CA PRO A 9 -11.72 14.91 40.57
C PRO A 9 -12.44 16.09 39.90
N VAL A 10 -12.39 16.15 38.57
CA VAL A 10 -13.17 17.09 37.76
C VAL A 10 -14.61 16.60 37.73
N ASP A 11 -15.48 17.30 38.46
CA ASP A 11 -16.92 17.13 38.47
C ASP A 11 -17.52 17.67 37.14
N VAL A 12 -17.67 16.78 36.16
CA VAL A 12 -18.36 17.09 34.89
C VAL A 12 -19.86 16.92 35.12
N SER A 13 -20.48 17.93 35.71
CA SER A 13 -21.93 18.09 35.74
C SER A 13 -22.45 18.27 34.31
N ILE A 14 -22.98 17.18 33.75
CA ILE A 14 -23.61 17.11 32.43
C ILE A 14 -24.87 17.99 32.43
N ALA A 15 -24.77 19.15 31.78
CA ALA A 15 -25.90 20.01 31.50
C ALA A 15 -26.94 19.28 30.64
N MET A 16 -28.13 19.16 31.21
CA MET A 16 -29.32 18.53 30.66
C MET A 16 -29.82 19.35 29.45
N VAL A 17 -29.32 19.02 28.25
CA VAL A 17 -29.79 19.60 26.98
C VAL A 17 -31.21 19.09 26.69
N LYS A 18 -32.16 19.99 26.88
CA LYS A 18 -33.59 19.87 26.57
C LYS A 18 -33.76 19.55 25.08
N ARG A 19 -33.88 18.27 24.73
CA ARG A 19 -34.17 17.79 23.37
C ARG A 19 -35.51 18.37 22.90
N GLY A 20 -35.46 19.25 21.92
CA GLY A 20 -36.61 19.61 21.10
C GLY A 20 -37.17 18.36 20.44
N SER A 21 -38.48 18.18 20.56
CA SER A 21 -39.25 17.13 19.90
C SER A 21 -39.10 17.27 18.38
N ILE A 22 -38.27 16.41 17.79
CA ILE A 22 -38.24 16.19 16.34
C ILE A 22 -39.61 15.61 15.99
N SER A 23 -40.42 16.41 15.32
CA SER A 23 -41.70 16.00 14.75
C SER A 23 -41.41 14.95 13.68
N ALA A 24 -41.43 13.68 14.05
CA ALA A 24 -41.30 12.57 13.13
C ALA A 24 -42.48 12.63 12.15
N SER A 25 -42.19 12.83 10.87
CA SER A 25 -43.15 12.79 9.77
C SER A 25 -43.91 11.46 9.83
N LEU A 26 -45.19 11.51 10.21
CA LEU A 26 -46.10 10.35 10.35
C LEU A 26 -46.34 9.58 9.04
N HIS A 27 -45.69 9.96 7.93
CA HIS A 27 -45.87 9.39 6.59
C HIS A 27 -44.58 8.82 5.98
N ASP A 28 -43.49 8.68 6.74
CA ASP A 28 -42.32 7.96 6.24
C ASP A 28 -42.65 6.47 6.09
N ARG A 29 -42.90 6.05 4.85
CA ARG A 29 -42.97 4.62 4.50
C ARG A 29 -41.63 3.97 4.89
N PRO A 30 -41.64 2.79 5.52
CA PRO A 30 -40.39 2.10 5.82
C PRO A 30 -39.60 1.92 4.52
N ARG A 31 -38.36 2.40 4.50
CA ARG A 31 -37.46 2.27 3.34
C ARG A 31 -37.31 0.79 3.03
N GLN A 32 -37.79 0.36 1.87
CA GLN A 32 -37.55 -0.99 1.38
C GLN A 32 -36.12 -1.06 0.85
N GLU A 33 -35.36 -2.07 1.27
CA GLU A 33 -34.01 -2.33 0.77
C GLU A 33 -34.09 -2.97 -0.62
N GLU A 34 -33.15 -2.65 -1.51
CA GLU A 34 -33.08 -3.28 -2.82
C GLU A 34 -32.69 -4.77 -2.69
N PRO A 35 -33.47 -5.69 -3.29
CA PRO A 35 -33.15 -7.11 -3.23
C PRO A 35 -31.97 -7.46 -4.16
N TRP A 36 -31.27 -8.56 -3.85
CA TRP A 36 -30.27 -9.11 -4.76
C TRP A 36 -30.91 -9.55 -6.07
N THR A 37 -30.51 -8.91 -7.17
CA THR A 37 -30.92 -9.28 -8.53
C THR A 37 -29.75 -9.90 -9.30
N HIS A 38 -30.06 -10.65 -10.37
CA HIS A 38 -29.03 -11.22 -11.24
C HIS A 38 -28.14 -10.15 -11.89
N ASN A 39 -28.67 -8.95 -12.13
CA ASN A 39 -27.89 -7.83 -12.67
C ASN A 39 -26.82 -7.35 -11.68
N ILE A 40 -27.16 -7.27 -10.39
CA ILE A 40 -26.21 -6.88 -9.33
C ILE A 40 -25.12 -7.94 -9.19
N GLU A 41 -25.47 -9.23 -9.23
CA GLU A 41 -24.48 -10.31 -9.18
C GLU A 41 -23.51 -10.26 -10.37
N ARG A 42 -24.00 -9.90 -11.55
CA ARG A 42 -23.16 -9.69 -12.74
C ARG A 42 -22.19 -8.54 -12.54
N VAL A 43 -22.67 -7.39 -12.04
CA VAL A 43 -21.79 -6.25 -11.71
C VAL A 43 -20.67 -6.65 -10.76
N PHE A 44 -20.97 -7.45 -9.73
CA PHE A 44 -19.92 -7.93 -8.83
C PHE A 44 -18.96 -8.93 -9.47
N SER A 45 -19.43 -9.72 -10.44
CA SER A 45 -18.57 -10.64 -11.21
C SER A 45 -17.63 -9.87 -12.13
N ASP A 46 -18.13 -8.84 -12.81
CA ASP A 46 -17.33 -7.95 -13.66
C ASP A 46 -16.28 -7.21 -12.81
N LEU A 47 -16.68 -6.67 -11.65
CA LEU A 47 -15.76 -6.07 -10.69
C LEU A 47 -14.68 -7.04 -10.20
N GLN A 48 -14.98 -8.33 -10.02
CA GLN A 48 -13.96 -9.32 -9.64
C GLN A 48 -12.90 -9.51 -10.72
N GLU A 49 -13.28 -9.44 -12.00
CA GLU A 49 -12.36 -9.53 -13.12
C GLU A 49 -11.45 -8.28 -13.19
N GLU A 50 -12.03 -7.10 -13.06
CA GLU A 50 -11.28 -5.83 -12.98
C GLU A 50 -10.29 -5.84 -11.81
N LEU A 51 -10.74 -6.21 -10.61
CA LEU A 51 -9.88 -6.31 -9.42
C LEU A 51 -8.73 -7.29 -9.64
N LYS A 52 -8.99 -8.42 -10.31
CA LYS A 52 -7.95 -9.40 -10.64
C LYS A 52 -6.90 -8.80 -11.57
N GLN A 53 -7.28 -8.05 -12.59
CA GLN A 53 -6.34 -7.36 -13.47
C GLN A 53 -5.50 -6.34 -12.69
N HIS A 54 -6.11 -5.57 -11.78
CA HIS A 54 -5.39 -4.65 -10.91
C HIS A 54 -4.37 -5.36 -10.02
N ILE A 55 -4.76 -6.47 -9.37
CA ILE A 55 -3.87 -7.32 -8.57
C ILE A 55 -2.67 -7.79 -9.41
N ASP A 56 -2.92 -8.33 -10.60
CA ASP A 56 -1.87 -8.85 -11.48
C ASP A 56 -0.92 -7.74 -11.95
N ASN A 57 -1.44 -6.57 -12.30
CA ASN A 57 -0.64 -5.42 -12.72
C ASN A 57 0.22 -4.88 -11.58
N HIS A 58 -0.32 -4.77 -10.37
CA HIS A 58 0.46 -4.38 -9.20
C HIS A 58 1.50 -5.44 -8.81
N ASN A 59 1.19 -6.74 -8.91
CA ASN A 59 2.17 -7.81 -8.68
C ASN A 59 3.32 -7.75 -9.68
N LYS A 60 3.02 -7.62 -10.98
CA LYS A 60 4.06 -7.46 -12.03
C LYS A 60 4.96 -6.26 -11.75
N ALA A 61 4.37 -5.13 -11.34
CA ALA A 61 5.12 -3.92 -10.99
C ALA A 61 5.97 -4.13 -9.71
N GLY A 62 5.43 -4.83 -8.71
CA GLY A 62 6.16 -5.23 -7.51
C GLY A 62 7.40 -6.04 -7.84
N TYR A 63 7.25 -7.13 -8.62
CA TYR A 63 8.39 -7.95 -9.06
C TYR A 63 9.41 -7.16 -9.88
N HIS A 64 8.96 -6.29 -10.79
CA HIS A 64 9.86 -5.45 -11.57
C HIS A 64 10.75 -4.56 -10.68
N PHE A 65 10.16 -3.91 -9.67
CA PHE A 65 10.94 -3.09 -8.74
C PHE A 65 11.79 -3.93 -7.78
N HIS A 66 11.35 -5.12 -7.40
CA HIS A 66 12.16 -6.06 -6.63
C HIS A 66 13.42 -6.50 -7.38
N ASP A 67 13.30 -6.78 -8.68
CA ASP A 67 14.44 -7.15 -9.52
C ASP A 67 15.41 -5.98 -9.69
N LEU A 68 14.91 -4.76 -9.83
CA LEU A 68 15.74 -3.56 -9.88
C LEU A 68 16.46 -3.31 -8.55
N ASP A 69 15.77 -3.47 -7.43
CA ASP A 69 16.36 -3.35 -6.09
C ASP A 69 17.50 -4.36 -5.89
N THR A 70 17.26 -5.61 -6.26
CA THR A 70 18.25 -6.69 -6.25
C THR A 70 19.45 -6.35 -7.15
N ARG A 71 19.19 -5.92 -8.39
CA ARG A 71 20.24 -5.69 -9.39
C ARG A 71 21.13 -4.49 -9.06
N TRP A 72 20.58 -3.44 -8.45
CA TRP A 72 21.32 -2.20 -8.15
C TRP A 72 21.80 -2.13 -6.69
N GLY A 73 21.05 -2.69 -5.75
CA GLY A 73 21.38 -2.64 -4.32
C GLY A 73 22.50 -3.60 -3.93
N TYR A 74 22.47 -4.85 -4.43
CA TYR A 74 23.45 -5.85 -4.01
C TYR A 74 24.89 -5.57 -4.46
N PRO A 75 25.17 -5.13 -5.71
CA PRO A 75 26.55 -4.85 -6.12
C PRO A 75 27.21 -3.77 -5.27
N GLY A 76 26.48 -2.70 -4.93
CA GLY A 76 27.00 -1.63 -4.07
C GLY A 76 27.37 -2.14 -2.67
N ALA A 77 26.51 -2.96 -2.06
CA ALA A 77 26.76 -3.54 -0.75
C ALA A 77 27.95 -4.52 -0.75
N ILE A 78 28.03 -5.42 -1.74
CA ILE A 78 29.11 -6.40 -1.86
C ILE A 78 30.44 -5.70 -2.12
N LEU A 79 30.49 -4.72 -3.03
CA LEU A 79 31.70 -3.94 -3.29
C LEU A 79 32.16 -3.19 -2.05
N SER A 80 31.22 -2.58 -1.30
CA SER A 80 31.54 -1.91 -0.03
C SER A 80 32.18 -2.86 0.97
N LEU A 81 31.63 -4.07 1.10
CA LEU A 81 32.14 -5.10 2.01
C LEU A 81 33.55 -5.58 1.62
N MET A 82 33.79 -5.80 0.32
CA MET A 82 35.09 -6.26 -0.19
C MET A 82 36.16 -5.17 -0.15
N MET A 83 35.78 -3.89 -0.26
CA MET A 83 36.74 -2.79 -0.22
C MET A 83 37.35 -2.55 1.16
N VAL A 84 36.70 -2.96 2.26
CA VAL A 84 37.26 -2.79 3.62
C VAL A 84 38.62 -3.49 3.78
N PRO A 85 38.77 -4.80 3.53
CA PRO A 85 40.07 -5.46 3.64
C PRO A 85 41.06 -5.02 2.54
N ILE A 86 40.58 -4.69 1.34
CA ILE A 86 41.44 -4.19 0.25
C ILE A 86 42.06 -2.84 0.64
N SER A 87 41.27 -1.94 1.21
CA SER A 87 41.76 -0.66 1.72
C SER A 87 42.80 -0.87 2.81
N ALA A 88 42.56 -1.79 3.75
CA ALA A 88 43.52 -2.09 4.82
C ALA A 88 44.87 -2.63 4.27
N LEU A 89 44.83 -3.42 3.20
CA LEU A 89 46.05 -3.89 2.52
C LEU A 89 46.76 -2.76 1.78
N ILE A 90 46.02 -1.87 1.11
CA ILE A 90 46.58 -0.70 0.42
C ILE A 90 47.24 0.26 1.43
N ASP A 91 46.60 0.48 2.58
CA ASP A 91 47.13 1.34 3.64
C ASP A 91 48.44 0.78 4.24
N SER A 92 48.65 -0.54 4.18
CA SER A 92 49.92 -1.16 4.60
C SER A 92 51.09 -0.95 3.63
N CYS A 93 50.82 -0.50 2.40
CA CYS A 93 51.81 -0.14 1.39
C CYS A 93 52.03 1.38 1.39
N ASP A 94 52.73 1.88 2.41
CA ASP A 94 52.75 3.30 2.79
C ASP A 94 53.23 4.30 1.70
N GLU A 95 54.04 3.86 0.73
CA GLU A 95 54.74 4.75 -0.21
C GLU A 95 54.08 4.90 -1.60
N ASP A 96 53.05 4.13 -1.96
CA ASP A 96 52.46 4.20 -3.30
C ASP A 96 51.27 5.18 -3.37
N LEU A 97 51.55 6.41 -3.80
CA LEU A 97 50.52 7.43 -4.09
C LEU A 97 49.47 6.92 -5.10
N THR A 98 49.87 6.07 -6.05
CA THR A 98 48.96 5.50 -7.05
C THR A 98 47.90 4.62 -6.40
N ALA A 99 48.31 3.76 -5.46
CA ALA A 99 47.41 2.88 -4.73
C ALA A 99 46.37 3.67 -3.92
N LYS A 100 46.80 4.78 -3.28
CA LYS A 100 45.91 5.68 -2.53
C LYS A 100 44.88 6.37 -3.45
N ILE A 101 45.30 6.81 -4.65
CA ILE A 101 44.39 7.41 -5.64
C ILE A 101 43.37 6.37 -6.15
N VAL A 102 43.81 5.14 -6.45
CA VAL A 102 42.93 4.05 -6.89
C VAL A 102 41.89 3.72 -5.82
N ASN A 103 42.30 3.65 -4.55
CA ASN A 103 41.39 3.39 -3.43
C ASN A 103 40.31 4.49 -3.30
N ALA A 104 40.70 5.77 -3.37
CA ALA A 104 39.78 6.88 -3.34
C ALA A 104 38.79 6.87 -4.53
N ALA A 105 39.26 6.52 -5.73
CA ALA A 105 38.42 6.37 -6.90
C ALA A 105 37.40 5.22 -6.74
N ALA A 106 37.83 4.08 -6.18
CA ALA A 106 36.95 2.95 -5.92
C ALA A 106 35.84 3.28 -4.91
N TYR A 107 36.16 3.96 -3.80
CA TYR A 107 35.15 4.45 -2.85
C TYR A 107 34.19 5.45 -3.48
N SER A 108 34.66 6.30 -4.38
CA SER A 108 33.80 7.25 -5.10
C SER A 108 32.78 6.53 -6.00
N VAL A 109 33.19 5.49 -6.72
CA VAL A 109 32.28 4.66 -7.54
C VAL A 109 31.25 3.96 -6.66
N ILE A 110 31.67 3.38 -5.53
CA ILE A 110 30.77 2.72 -4.58
C ILE A 110 29.74 3.71 -4.03
N ALA A 111 30.18 4.91 -3.63
CA ALA A 111 29.29 5.95 -3.12
C ALA A 111 28.22 6.34 -4.14
N VAL A 112 28.57 6.44 -5.43
CA VAL A 112 27.60 6.70 -6.52
C VAL A 112 26.61 5.54 -6.66
N LEU A 113 27.08 4.29 -6.64
CA LEU A 113 26.19 3.12 -6.76
C LEU A 113 25.22 3.02 -5.58
N VAL A 114 25.72 3.14 -4.35
CA VAL A 114 24.89 3.10 -3.13
C VAL A 114 23.93 4.28 -3.09
N GLY A 115 24.41 5.49 -3.41
CA GLY A 115 23.60 6.70 -3.46
C GLY A 115 22.47 6.59 -4.49
N THR A 116 22.75 6.03 -5.67
CA THR A 116 21.74 5.80 -6.72
C THR A 116 20.69 4.80 -6.24
N SER A 117 21.09 3.68 -5.64
CA SER A 117 20.16 2.68 -5.10
C SER A 117 19.26 3.27 -4.01
N GLN A 118 19.84 4.05 -3.09
CA GLN A 118 19.09 4.70 -2.01
C GLN A 118 18.14 5.78 -2.52
N TYR A 119 18.56 6.56 -3.52
CA TYR A 119 17.76 7.64 -4.11
C TYR A 119 16.47 7.10 -4.73
N TYR A 120 16.55 6.00 -5.49
CA TYR A 120 15.37 5.44 -6.16
C TYR A 120 14.47 4.60 -5.23
N ASN A 121 15.03 4.07 -4.14
CA ASN A 121 14.32 3.30 -3.12
C ASN A 121 13.37 2.23 -3.72
N TYR A 122 13.93 1.39 -4.60
CA TYR A 122 13.19 0.37 -5.34
C TYR A 122 12.50 -0.63 -4.41
N GLY A 123 13.15 -1.02 -3.31
CA GLY A 123 12.55 -1.87 -2.27
C GLY A 123 11.23 -1.32 -1.71
N LYS A 124 11.18 -0.03 -1.32
CA LYS A 124 9.93 0.59 -0.84
C LYS A 124 8.85 0.63 -1.91
N ARG A 125 9.23 0.92 -3.16
CA ARG A 125 8.27 0.96 -4.29
C ARG A 125 7.69 -0.42 -4.54
N SER A 126 8.54 -1.45 -4.57
CA SER A 126 8.14 -2.85 -4.69
C SER A 126 7.12 -3.23 -3.60
N GLN A 127 7.45 -2.95 -2.33
CA GLN A 127 6.56 -3.22 -1.21
C GLN A 127 5.21 -2.51 -1.35
N THR A 128 5.23 -1.23 -1.74
CA THR A 128 3.99 -0.45 -1.93
C THR A 128 3.08 -1.08 -2.99
N HIS A 129 3.63 -1.60 -4.09
CA HIS A 129 2.84 -2.30 -5.11
C HIS A 129 2.24 -3.61 -4.58
N PHE A 130 3.01 -4.41 -3.83
CA PHE A 130 2.50 -5.64 -3.22
C PHE A 130 1.43 -5.37 -2.15
N ASP A 131 1.60 -4.33 -1.33
CA ASP A 131 0.62 -3.94 -0.31
C ASP A 131 -0.72 -3.54 -0.95
N ILE A 132 -0.69 -2.78 -2.05
CA ILE A 132 -1.90 -2.39 -2.78
C ILE A 132 -2.55 -3.61 -3.47
N SER A 133 -1.74 -4.48 -4.07
CA SER A 133 -2.22 -5.75 -4.64
C SER A 133 -2.95 -6.61 -3.61
N ALA A 134 -2.38 -6.77 -2.41
CA ALA A 134 -3.00 -7.50 -1.31
C ALA A 134 -4.35 -6.88 -0.90
N ARG A 135 -4.43 -5.54 -0.82
CA ARG A 135 -5.69 -4.86 -0.47
C ARG A 135 -6.79 -5.03 -1.53
N TYR A 136 -6.45 -5.01 -2.82
CA TYR A 136 -7.42 -5.36 -3.87
C TYR A 136 -7.87 -6.82 -3.75
N ALA A 137 -6.94 -7.73 -3.42
CA ALA A 137 -7.27 -9.14 -3.18
C ALA A 137 -8.23 -9.31 -1.99
N ASP A 138 -8.09 -8.51 -0.94
CA ASP A 138 -9.04 -8.50 0.20
C ASP A 138 -10.44 -8.06 -0.23
N VAL A 139 -10.56 -7.01 -1.05
CA VAL A 139 -11.86 -6.56 -1.59
C VAL A 139 -12.48 -7.66 -2.45
N MET A 140 -11.70 -8.28 -3.33
CA MET A 140 -12.16 -9.39 -4.17
C MET A 140 -12.64 -10.57 -3.30
N SER A 141 -11.91 -10.90 -2.23
CA SER A 141 -12.28 -11.95 -1.28
C SER A 141 -13.61 -11.64 -0.60
N ASP A 142 -13.82 -10.41 -0.16
CA ASP A 142 -15.08 -10.00 0.47
C ASP A 142 -16.27 -10.15 -0.50
N ILE A 143 -16.10 -9.79 -1.78
CA ILE A 143 -17.13 -10.03 -2.81
C ILE A 143 -17.40 -11.52 -2.97
N ARG A 144 -16.35 -12.36 -3.05
CA ARG A 144 -16.51 -13.83 -3.16
C ARG A 144 -17.26 -14.41 -1.98
N MET A 145 -16.90 -13.97 -0.76
CA MET A 145 -17.53 -14.42 0.47
C MET A 145 -19.00 -14.02 0.54
N GLU A 146 -19.36 -12.83 0.05
CA GLU A 146 -20.76 -12.39 0.00
C GLU A 146 -21.58 -13.15 -1.04
N LEU A 147 -21.03 -13.36 -2.24
CA LEU A 147 -21.69 -14.12 -3.31
C LEU A 147 -21.86 -15.61 -2.96
N ALA A 148 -20.94 -16.19 -2.18
CA ALA A 148 -21.02 -17.57 -1.72
C ALA A 148 -22.17 -17.83 -0.72
N LYS A 149 -22.67 -16.79 -0.04
CA LYS A 149 -23.83 -16.91 0.85
C LYS A 149 -25.11 -17.10 0.03
N ARG A 150 -26.10 -17.80 0.60
CA ARG A 150 -27.46 -17.82 0.04
C ARG A 150 -28.08 -16.42 0.13
N ALA A 151 -28.91 -16.05 -0.84
CA ALA A 151 -29.49 -14.71 -0.97
C ALA A 151 -30.10 -14.16 0.34
N GLN A 152 -30.80 -15.01 1.11
CA GLN A 152 -31.44 -14.63 2.38
C GLN A 152 -30.48 -14.27 3.53
N TYR A 153 -29.20 -14.63 3.42
CA TYR A 153 -28.17 -14.36 4.44
C TYR A 153 -27.17 -13.28 4.00
N ARG A 154 -27.38 -12.70 2.82
CA ARG A 154 -26.54 -11.61 2.32
C ARG A 154 -26.93 -10.30 2.98
N GLN A 155 -25.98 -9.39 3.06
CA GLN A 155 -26.24 -7.98 3.38
C GLN A 155 -27.14 -7.37 2.31
N SER A 156 -27.84 -6.27 2.62
CA SER A 156 -28.54 -5.48 1.61
C SER A 156 -27.60 -5.14 0.45
N ALA A 157 -28.08 -5.33 -0.78
CA ALA A 157 -27.26 -5.19 -1.98
C ALA A 157 -26.68 -3.77 -2.11
N ASP A 158 -27.51 -2.75 -1.85
CA ASP A 158 -27.10 -1.33 -1.91
C ASP A 158 -25.98 -1.00 -0.93
N ASN A 159 -26.14 -1.42 0.32
CA ASN A 159 -25.15 -1.18 1.37
C ASN A 159 -23.83 -1.88 1.05
N PHE A 160 -23.90 -3.10 0.52
CA PHE A 160 -22.71 -3.84 0.13
C PHE A 160 -22.02 -3.22 -1.08
N LEU A 161 -22.76 -2.86 -2.12
CA LEU A 161 -22.24 -2.20 -3.31
C LEU A 161 -21.56 -0.87 -2.96
N GLN A 162 -22.23 -0.02 -2.17
CA GLN A 162 -21.65 1.23 -1.71
C GLN A 162 -20.35 1.01 -0.92
N LYS A 163 -20.34 0.02 -0.02
CA LYS A 163 -19.13 -0.34 0.76
C LYS A 163 -17.98 -0.75 -0.15
N ILE A 164 -18.24 -1.60 -1.14
CA ILE A 164 -17.21 -2.07 -2.08
C ILE A 164 -16.70 -0.90 -2.94
N GLN A 165 -17.60 -0.07 -3.47
CA GLN A 165 -17.23 1.10 -4.27
C GLN A 165 -16.34 2.06 -3.49
N MET A 166 -16.71 2.41 -2.25
CA MET A 166 -15.88 3.28 -1.40
C MET A 166 -14.48 2.72 -1.16
N ARG A 167 -14.34 1.39 -1.03
CA ARG A 167 -13.03 0.75 -0.86
C ARG A 167 -12.22 0.78 -2.15
N ILE A 168 -12.85 0.49 -3.29
CA ILE A 168 -12.19 0.56 -4.61
C ILE A 168 -11.71 1.99 -4.88
N ASP A 169 -12.56 3.00 -4.66
CA ASP A 169 -12.20 4.41 -4.84
C ASP A 169 -11.03 4.83 -3.93
N SER A 170 -11.04 4.37 -2.68
CA SER A 170 -9.94 4.58 -1.73
C SER A 170 -8.64 3.93 -2.20
N LEU A 171 -8.69 2.71 -2.76
CA LEU A 171 -7.53 2.05 -3.33
C LEU A 171 -7.03 2.74 -4.59
N ASN A 172 -7.92 3.11 -5.51
CA ASN A 172 -7.57 3.82 -6.75
C ASN A 172 -6.91 5.18 -6.47
N SER A 173 -7.39 5.90 -5.46
CA SER A 173 -6.78 7.18 -5.06
C SER A 173 -5.43 7.06 -4.37
N SER A 174 -5.13 5.91 -3.75
CA SER A 174 -3.87 5.65 -3.04
C SER A 174 -2.90 4.76 -3.82
N ALA A 175 -3.30 4.24 -4.98
CA ALA A 175 -2.51 3.34 -5.79
C ALA A 175 -1.28 4.04 -6.39
N PRO A 176 -0.07 3.44 -6.30
CA PRO A 176 1.10 3.97 -6.98
C PRO A 176 0.96 3.84 -8.50
N ILE A 177 1.56 4.78 -9.23
CA ILE A 177 1.56 4.80 -10.69
C ILE A 177 2.25 3.53 -11.22
N LEU A 178 1.54 2.79 -12.07
CA LEU A 178 2.07 1.61 -12.75
C LEU A 178 3.10 2.00 -13.82
N PRO A 179 4.17 1.20 -14.01
CA PRO A 179 5.07 1.38 -15.14
C PRO A 179 4.35 1.27 -16.49
N LYS A 180 4.72 2.12 -17.45
CA LYS A 180 4.07 2.18 -18.78
C LYS A 180 4.00 0.82 -19.49
N HIS A 181 5.03 0.00 -19.34
CA HIS A 181 5.08 -1.32 -19.99
C HIS A 181 4.16 -2.36 -19.35
N ILE A 182 3.60 -2.10 -18.16
CA ILE A 182 2.70 -3.00 -17.44
C ILE A 182 1.24 -2.55 -17.61
N GLY A 183 0.97 -1.24 -17.70
CA GLY A 183 -0.38 -0.68 -17.74
C GLY A 183 -1.02 -0.47 -19.13
N LEU A 184 -0.32 -0.80 -20.23
CA LEU A 184 -0.81 -0.52 -21.59
C LEU A 184 -1.70 -1.61 -22.21
N GLN A 185 -2.11 -2.64 -21.46
CA GLN A 185 -2.88 -3.74 -22.05
C GLN A 185 -4.39 -3.49 -22.22
N GLU A 186 -5.00 -2.44 -21.65
CA GLU A 186 -6.47 -2.30 -21.68
C GLU A 186 -7.00 -0.87 -21.85
N ILE A 187 -6.67 -0.22 -22.98
CA ILE A 187 -7.57 0.79 -23.54
C ILE A 187 -7.72 0.50 -25.04
N SER A 188 -8.36 -0.62 -25.39
CA SER A 188 -9.06 -0.74 -26.67
C SER A 188 -10.56 -0.61 -26.38
N HIS A 189 -11.06 0.63 -26.44
CA HIS A 189 -12.49 0.90 -26.55
C HIS A 189 -13.05 0.34 -27.85
#